data_AF-A0A8S3H8D8-F1
#
_entry.id   AF-A0A8S3H8D8-F1
#
_cell.length_a   1.000
_cell.length_b   1.000
_cell.length_c   1.000
_cell.angle_alpha   90.00
_cell.angle_beta   90.00
_cell.angle_gamma   90.00
#
_symmetry.space_group_name_H-M   'P 1'
#
loop_
_entity.id
_entity.type
_entity.pdbx_description
1 polymer ?
#
loop_
_entity_poly.entity_id
_entity_poly.type
_entity_poly.pdbx_seq_one_letter_code
_entity_poly.pdbx_strand_id
1 'polypeptide(L)'
;MEGETQLDNKDFKNTLKLTWLAETSQAPLTPVTCIHYDNIMTKAKLDEGDTFENFVNYASKNQYDIVGEPEMAQMKKGDIIQILRKGYYICDVPYDAATKQPCCLLSIPDGGTKEKPTSLRSTDTPATKASADKSAAAAVVSSPELDLLTERIVKQGEKVRELKTNKSTPKPDADEAVKELLALKEQYKKLTGIDYKPTNASATIQKENKTPAAASAPTASNAAEKLAEQITQQGEKVRELKTNKSTPK
;
A
#
# COMPACT_ATOMS: atom_id res chain seq x y z
N MET A 1 -7.73 -17.01 14.61
CA MET A 1 -6.54 -16.79 15.46
C MET A 1 -6.84 -17.50 16.76
N GLU A 2 -6.13 -18.60 17.04
CA GLU A 2 -6.29 -19.35 18.28
C GLU A 2 -5.21 -18.89 19.27
N GLY A 3 -5.55 -18.81 20.55
CA GLY A 3 -4.64 -18.35 21.60
C GLY A 3 -4.86 -19.13 22.89
N GLU A 4 -3.75 -19.47 23.56
CA GLU A 4 -3.78 -20.15 24.86
C GLU A 4 -3.54 -19.15 25.98
N THR A 5 -4.28 -19.30 27.07
CA THR A 5 -4.13 -18.45 28.26
C THR A 5 -2.94 -18.95 29.09
N GLN A 6 -1.91 -18.12 29.24
CA GLN A 6 -0.77 -18.38 30.13
C GLN A 6 -0.84 -17.49 31.37
N LEU A 7 -1.71 -17.85 32.32
CA LEU A 7 -1.98 -17.02 33.51
C LEU A 7 -0.79 -16.93 34.47
N ASP A 8 0.12 -17.91 34.44
CA ASP A 8 1.31 -17.95 35.31
C ASP A 8 2.49 -17.11 34.78
N ASN A 9 2.41 -16.66 33.53
CA ASN A 9 3.49 -15.90 32.90
C ASN A 9 3.52 -14.46 33.43
N LYS A 10 4.62 -14.09 34.10
CA LYS A 10 4.86 -12.75 34.67
C LYS A 10 5.84 -11.89 33.84
N ASP A 11 6.32 -12.40 32.71
CA ASP A 11 7.18 -11.62 31.81
C ASP A 11 6.32 -10.81 30.82
N PHE A 12 6.12 -9.54 31.15
CA PHE A 12 5.31 -8.60 30.37
C PHE A 12 6.14 -7.69 29.44
N LYS A 13 7.48 -7.81 29.44
CA LYS A 13 8.36 -6.81 28.79
C LYS A 13 8.31 -6.88 27.27
N ASN A 14 8.05 -8.05 26.70
CA ASN A 14 7.97 -8.28 25.25
C ASN A 14 6.60 -8.81 24.80
N THR A 15 5.59 -8.75 25.66
CA THR A 15 4.27 -9.30 25.37
C THR A 15 3.50 -8.41 24.40
N LEU A 16 3.02 -9.00 23.31
CA LEU A 16 2.14 -8.32 22.37
C LEU A 16 0.83 -7.95 23.07
N LYS A 17 0.53 -6.65 23.13
CA LYS A 17 -0.78 -6.16 23.57
C LYS A 17 -1.76 -6.29 22.42
N LEU A 18 -2.96 -6.78 22.69
CA LEU A 18 -4.05 -6.93 21.72
C LEU A 18 -5.34 -6.35 22.29
N THR A 19 -6.28 -6.03 21.41
CA THR A 19 -7.65 -5.62 21.75
C THR A 19 -8.59 -6.61 21.09
N TRP A 20 -9.55 -7.13 21.84
CA TRP A 20 -10.46 -8.20 21.43
C TRP A 20 -11.84 -7.95 22.00
N LEU A 21 -12.86 -8.54 21.37
CA LEU A 21 -14.25 -8.49 21.82
C LEU A 21 -14.73 -9.89 22.14
N ALA A 22 -15.47 -10.05 23.24
CA ALA A 22 -16.07 -11.31 23.61
C ALA A 22 -17.34 -11.53 22.78
N GLU A 23 -17.42 -12.66 22.06
CA GLU A 23 -18.66 -13.07 21.43
C GLU A 23 -19.54 -13.78 22.46
N THR A 24 -20.69 -13.18 22.78
CA THR A 24 -21.63 -13.74 23.76
C THR A 24 -23.06 -13.55 23.28
N SER A 25 -23.94 -14.49 23.65
CA SER A 25 -25.36 -14.42 23.28
C SER A 25 -26.12 -13.30 24.01
N GLN A 26 -25.62 -12.88 25.18
CA GLN A 26 -26.24 -11.86 26.02
C GLN A 26 -25.90 -10.44 25.59
N ALA A 27 -24.80 -10.27 24.84
CA ALA A 27 -24.27 -8.97 24.47
C ALA A 27 -23.81 -9.02 22.99
N PRO A 28 -24.74 -8.84 22.03
CA PRO A 28 -24.44 -8.95 20.61
C PRO A 28 -23.49 -7.83 20.16
N LEU A 29 -22.53 -8.17 19.32
CA LEU A 29 -21.59 -7.21 18.75
C LEU A 29 -22.31 -6.26 17.78
N THR A 30 -21.90 -5.00 17.77
CA THR A 30 -22.49 -3.98 16.92
C THR A 30 -21.71 -3.90 15.60
N PRO A 31 -22.34 -3.96 14.42
CA PRO A 31 -21.64 -3.73 13.17
C PRO A 31 -21.28 -2.24 13.03
N VAL A 32 -20.02 -1.96 12.72
CA VAL A 32 -19.48 -0.59 12.65
C VAL A 32 -18.66 -0.43 11.39
N THR A 33 -18.90 0.65 10.67
CA THR A 33 -18.11 1.08 9.52
C THR A 33 -17.25 2.27 9.93
N CYS A 34 -15.93 2.09 9.88
CA CYS A 34 -14.97 3.15 10.14
C CYS A 34 -14.53 3.80 8.82
N ILE A 35 -14.58 5.13 8.77
CA ILE A 35 -14.14 5.94 7.65
C ILE A 35 -12.91 6.75 8.09
N HIS A 36 -11.84 6.65 7.30
CA HIS A 36 -10.63 7.44 7.46
C HIS A 36 -10.49 8.37 6.26
N TYR A 37 -10.33 9.67 6.54
CA TYR A 37 -10.07 10.68 5.52
C TYR A 37 -8.59 11.08 5.55
N ASP A 38 -7.94 10.92 4.40
CA ASP A 38 -6.59 11.42 4.12
C ASP A 38 -6.67 12.79 3.43
N ASN A 39 -5.52 13.38 3.15
CA ASN A 39 -5.39 14.65 2.48
C ASN A 39 -6.05 14.62 1.10
N ILE A 40 -6.87 15.64 0.83
CA ILE A 40 -7.55 15.85 -0.45
C ILE A 40 -6.54 16.14 -1.57
N MET A 41 -5.35 16.65 -1.21
CA MET A 41 -4.27 16.94 -2.14
C MET A 41 -3.10 16.01 -1.89
N THR A 42 -2.56 15.45 -2.97
CA THR A 42 -1.32 14.64 -2.94
C THR A 42 -0.07 15.50 -2.78
N LYS A 43 -0.16 16.80 -3.08
CA LYS A 43 0.93 17.77 -2.97
C LYS A 43 0.54 18.88 -1.98
N ALA A 44 1.39 19.10 -0.97
CA ALA A 44 1.11 20.06 0.10
C ALA A 44 1.11 21.54 -0.34
N LYS A 45 1.88 21.87 -1.38
CA LYS A 45 1.95 23.21 -1.98
C LYS A 45 1.98 23.05 -3.50
N LEU A 46 1.10 23.74 -4.21
CA LEU A 46 1.11 23.78 -5.67
C LEU A 46 2.06 24.89 -6.15
N ASP A 47 2.80 24.64 -7.21
CA ASP A 47 3.73 25.59 -7.82
C ASP A 47 3.06 26.31 -9.01
N GLU A 48 3.66 27.42 -9.46
CA GLU A 48 3.20 28.14 -10.67
C GLU A 48 3.36 27.23 -11.90
N GLY A 49 2.22 26.77 -12.44
CA GLY A 49 2.14 25.82 -13.55
C GLY A 49 1.44 24.50 -13.21
N ASP A 50 1.20 24.22 -11.93
CA ASP A 50 0.45 23.03 -11.51
C ASP A 50 -1.06 23.17 -11.77
N THR A 51 -1.64 22.19 -12.45
CA THR A 51 -3.10 22.07 -12.58
C THR A 51 -3.67 21.28 -11.41
N PHE A 52 -4.57 21.90 -10.64
CA PHE A 52 -5.19 21.32 -9.43
C PHE A 52 -5.68 19.88 -9.62
N GLU A 53 -6.37 19.62 -10.74
CA GLU A 53 -6.98 18.33 -11.09
C GLU A 53 -5.98 17.16 -11.05
N ASN A 54 -4.72 17.41 -11.38
CA ASN A 54 -3.66 16.40 -11.41
C ASN A 54 -3.19 15.98 -10.01
N PHE A 55 -3.49 16.80 -8.98
CA PHE A 55 -3.02 16.60 -7.62
C PHE A 55 -4.13 16.25 -6.63
N VAL A 56 -5.38 16.18 -7.09
CA VAL A 56 -6.51 15.69 -6.28
C VAL A 56 -6.31 14.22 -5.92
N ASN A 57 -6.43 13.91 -4.63
CA ASN A 57 -6.44 12.56 -4.11
C ASN A 57 -7.85 11.99 -4.12
N TYR A 58 -8.21 11.30 -5.19
CA TYR A 58 -9.50 10.60 -5.30
C TYR A 58 -9.61 9.38 -4.36
N ALA A 59 -8.49 8.90 -3.81
CA ALA A 59 -8.43 7.85 -2.79
C ALA A 59 -8.34 8.41 -1.36
N SER A 60 -8.71 9.68 -1.14
CA SER A 60 -8.68 10.33 0.18
C SER A 60 -9.70 9.77 1.18
N LYS A 61 -10.65 8.93 0.74
CA LYS A 61 -11.61 8.28 1.64
C LYS A 61 -11.35 6.78 1.65
N ASN A 62 -11.01 6.26 2.82
CA ASN A 62 -10.86 4.84 3.07
C ASN A 62 -11.93 4.36 4.05
N GLN A 63 -12.51 3.20 3.78
CA GLN A 63 -13.59 2.62 4.59
C GLN A 63 -13.23 1.19 5.00
N TYR A 64 -13.48 0.85 6.26
CA TYR A 64 -13.20 -0.46 6.83
C TYR A 64 -14.32 -0.86 7.78
N ASP A 65 -14.84 -2.07 7.60
CA ASP A 65 -15.86 -2.62 8.49
C ASP A 65 -15.20 -3.33 9.67
N ILE A 66 -15.72 -3.07 10.85
CA ILE A 66 -15.30 -3.68 12.11
C ILE A 66 -16.54 -4.13 12.90
N VAL A 67 -16.31 -4.96 13.90
CA VAL A 67 -17.30 -5.22 14.95
C VAL A 67 -16.94 -4.39 16.16
N GLY A 68 -17.94 -3.75 16.73
CA GLY A 68 -17.88 -2.91 17.90
C GLY A 68 -18.53 -3.56 19.11
N GLU A 69 -18.32 -2.94 20.26
CA GLU A 69 -18.95 -3.37 21.50
C GLU A 69 -20.47 -3.18 21.45
N PRO A 70 -21.23 -3.94 22.27
CA PRO A 70 -22.68 -3.79 22.37
C PRO A 70 -23.12 -2.37 22.74
N GLU A 71 -22.32 -1.65 23.53
CA GLU A 71 -22.61 -0.27 23.94
C GLU A 71 -22.57 0.71 22.75
N MET A 72 -21.83 0.39 21.68
CA MET A 72 -21.81 1.21 20.47
C MET A 72 -23.17 1.27 19.76
N ALA A 73 -24.08 0.34 20.04
CA ALA A 73 -25.45 0.37 19.53
C ALA A 73 -26.27 1.53 20.10
N GLN A 74 -25.87 2.10 21.24
CA GLN A 74 -26.57 3.20 21.92
C GLN A 74 -25.93 4.57 21.66
N MET A 75 -24.83 4.61 20.89
CA MET A 75 -24.15 5.85 20.54
C MET A 75 -25.02 6.77 19.69
N LYS A 76 -24.84 8.07 19.88
CA LYS A 76 -25.53 9.13 19.16
C LYS A 76 -24.57 9.83 18.20
N LYS A 77 -25.15 10.44 17.16
CA LYS A 77 -24.39 11.32 16.27
C LYS A 77 -23.68 12.41 17.10
N GLY A 78 -22.39 12.58 16.84
CA GLY A 78 -21.52 13.53 17.52
C GLY A 78 -20.75 12.96 18.71
N ASP A 79 -21.09 11.76 19.19
CA ASP A 79 -20.34 11.13 20.27
C ASP A 79 -18.91 10.83 19.82
N ILE A 80 -17.93 11.23 20.64
CA ILE A 80 -16.51 10.97 20.41
C ILE A 80 -16.08 9.81 21.29
N ILE A 81 -15.53 8.77 20.67
CA ILE A 81 -15.05 7.58 21.35
C ILE A 81 -13.58 7.32 21.00
N GLN A 82 -12.91 6.58 21.88
CA GLN A 82 -11.58 6.05 21.61
C GLN A 82 -11.67 4.54 21.45
N ILE A 83 -11.33 4.02 20.28
CA ILE A 83 -11.15 2.59 20.09
C ILE A 83 -9.71 2.25 20.42
N LEU A 84 -9.52 1.37 21.41
CA LEU A 84 -8.21 1.03 21.95
C LEU A 84 -7.26 0.59 20.81
N ARG A 85 -6.08 1.20 20.76
CA ARG A 85 -5.03 0.97 19.74
C ARG A 85 -5.42 1.28 18.28
N LYS A 86 -6.63 1.76 18.00
CA LYS A 86 -7.04 2.24 16.66
C LYS A 86 -7.05 3.77 16.59
N GLY A 87 -7.54 4.46 17.62
CA GLY A 87 -7.54 5.93 17.67
C GLY A 87 -8.86 6.51 18.15
N TYR A 88 -9.05 7.80 17.88
CA TYR A 88 -10.26 8.53 18.21
C TYR A 88 -11.20 8.56 17.00
N TYR A 89 -12.49 8.48 17.27
CA TYR A 89 -13.54 8.47 16.27
C TYR A 89 -14.72 9.31 16.74
N ILE A 90 -15.41 9.95 15.80
CA ILE A 90 -16.71 10.60 16.02
C ILE A 90 -17.81 9.83 15.30
N CYS A 91 -18.95 9.64 15.95
CA CYS A 91 -20.12 9.04 15.33
C CYS A 91 -20.78 10.02 14.35
N ASP A 92 -20.83 9.69 13.08
CA ASP A 92 -21.57 10.47 12.08
C ASP A 92 -22.99 9.94 11.87
N VAL A 93 -23.14 8.60 11.90
CA VAL A 93 -24.44 7.92 11.81
C VAL A 93 -24.52 6.88 12.91
N PRO A 94 -25.51 6.97 13.82
CA PRO A 94 -25.70 5.97 14.87
C PRO A 94 -26.17 4.63 14.28
N TYR A 95 -25.97 3.55 15.03
CA TYR A 95 -26.50 2.24 14.66
C TYR A 95 -28.02 2.27 14.64
N ASP A 96 -28.63 1.69 13.61
CA ASP A 96 -30.07 1.51 13.53
C ASP A 96 -30.40 0.02 13.40
N ALA A 97 -30.96 -0.54 14.47
CA ALA A 97 -31.36 -1.94 14.54
C ALA A 97 -32.55 -2.26 13.61
N ALA A 98 -33.42 -1.29 13.30
CA ALA A 98 -34.59 -1.52 12.46
C ALA A 98 -34.21 -1.73 10.99
N THR A 99 -33.29 -0.90 10.50
CA THR A 99 -32.77 -0.98 9.13
C THR A 99 -31.53 -1.86 9.00
N LYS A 100 -30.99 -2.34 10.13
CA LYS A 100 -29.69 -3.03 10.24
C LYS A 100 -28.54 -2.19 9.68
N GLN A 101 -28.66 -0.87 9.76
CA GLN A 101 -27.62 0.04 9.30
C GLN A 101 -26.46 0.05 10.31
N PRO A 102 -25.21 -0.19 9.89
CA PRO A 102 -24.07 -0.14 10.78
C PRO A 102 -23.83 1.29 11.30
N CYS A 103 -23.25 1.39 12.50
CA CYS A 103 -22.77 2.66 13.01
C CYS A 103 -21.63 3.18 12.12
N CYS A 104 -21.69 4.44 11.70
CA CYS A 104 -20.65 5.07 10.89
C CYS A 104 -19.76 5.97 11.76
N LEU A 105 -18.48 5.61 11.84
CA LEU A 105 -17.48 6.32 12.63
C LEU A 105 -16.47 7.02 11.74
N LEU A 106 -16.23 8.30 11.96
CA LEU A 106 -15.20 9.07 11.26
C LEU A 106 -13.96 9.17 12.15
N SER A 107 -12.81 8.77 11.60
CA SER A 107 -11.53 8.85 12.28
C SER A 107 -11.13 10.31 12.52
N ILE A 108 -10.82 10.65 13.77
CA ILE A 108 -10.27 11.95 14.14
C ILE A 108 -8.74 11.84 14.13
N PRO A 109 -8.03 12.60 13.28
CA PRO A 109 -6.58 12.58 13.25
C PRO A 109 -6.00 13.19 14.53
N ASP A 110 -5.06 12.48 15.15
CA ASP A 110 -4.40 12.86 16.41
C ASP A 110 -3.18 13.78 16.20
N GLY A 111 -3.00 14.31 14.98
CA GLY A 111 -1.87 15.18 14.60
C GLY A 111 -0.47 14.55 14.64
N GLY A 112 -0.34 13.35 15.19
CA GLY A 112 0.91 12.59 15.22
C GLY A 112 1.21 11.97 13.85
N THR A 113 2.35 12.33 13.27
CA THR A 113 2.90 11.73 12.03
C THR A 113 3.37 10.26 12.20
N LYS A 114 3.16 9.66 13.37
CA LYS A 114 3.40 8.24 13.62
C LYS A 114 2.08 7.48 13.49
N GLU A 115 1.91 6.82 12.35
CA GLU A 115 0.92 5.76 12.15
C GLU A 115 0.94 4.83 13.39
N LYS A 116 -0.18 4.77 14.14
CA LYS A 116 -0.34 3.76 15.19
C LYS A 116 -0.29 2.39 14.50
N PRO A 117 0.27 1.34 15.14
CA PRO A 117 0.63 0.06 14.50
C PRO A 117 -0.54 -0.78 13.93
N THR A 118 -1.74 -0.21 13.80
CA THR A 118 -2.96 -0.85 13.29
C THR A 118 -3.67 0.04 12.28
N SER A 119 -2.95 0.92 11.58
CA SER A 119 -3.45 1.50 10.34
C SER A 119 -3.64 0.35 9.35
N LEU A 120 -4.86 -0.17 9.32
CA LEU A 120 -5.30 -1.23 8.44
C LEU A 120 -5.35 -0.64 7.04
N ARG A 121 -4.20 -0.51 6.39
CA ARG A 121 -4.17 -0.47 4.94
C ARG A 121 -4.49 -1.88 4.49
N SER A 122 -5.63 -2.07 3.83
CA SER A 122 -6.04 -3.36 3.27
C SER A 122 -4.97 -3.88 2.31
N THR A 123 -4.11 -4.77 2.79
CA THR A 123 -3.42 -5.74 1.96
C THR A 123 -4.10 -7.07 2.22
N ASP A 124 -5.17 -7.36 1.48
CA ASP A 124 -5.54 -8.74 1.23
C ASP A 124 -6.15 -8.85 -0.16
N THR A 125 -5.32 -9.40 -1.04
CA THR A 125 -5.70 -10.17 -2.21
C THR A 125 -6.29 -11.50 -1.73
N PRO A 126 -7.49 -11.91 -2.17
CA PRO A 126 -7.89 -13.32 -2.09
C PRO A 126 -8.09 -13.89 -3.50
N ALA A 127 -7.26 -14.86 -3.87
CA ALA A 127 -7.47 -15.72 -5.01
C ALA A 127 -8.44 -16.86 -4.66
N THR A 128 -9.66 -16.76 -5.20
CA THR A 128 -10.52 -17.81 -5.81
C THR A 128 -10.75 -19.16 -5.10
N LYS A 129 -12.03 -19.49 -4.84
CA LYS A 129 -12.87 -20.42 -5.66
C LYS A 129 -14.26 -20.64 -5.02
N ALA A 130 -15.33 -20.31 -5.74
CA ALA A 130 -16.45 -21.22 -6.05
C ALA A 130 -17.57 -20.52 -6.84
N SER A 131 -17.80 -21.04 -8.04
CA SER A 131 -19.06 -21.32 -8.76
C SER A 131 -20.27 -20.37 -8.66
N ALA A 132 -20.74 -20.00 -9.86
CA ALA A 132 -21.86 -19.12 -10.18
C ALA A 132 -23.26 -19.76 -10.10
N ASP A 133 -24.30 -18.94 -9.90
CA ASP A 133 -25.38 -18.77 -10.90
C ASP A 133 -26.10 -17.40 -10.79
N LYS A 134 -26.65 -16.96 -11.94
CA LYS A 134 -27.19 -15.69 -12.47
C LYS A 134 -28.17 -14.83 -11.64
N SER A 135 -28.10 -13.49 -11.81
CA SER A 135 -28.85 -12.73 -12.85
C SER A 135 -28.66 -11.18 -12.79
N ALA A 136 -28.24 -10.58 -13.93
CA ALA A 136 -28.48 -9.24 -14.54
C ALA A 136 -28.50 -7.93 -13.69
N ALA A 137 -27.96 -6.77 -14.09
CA ALA A 137 -27.15 -6.29 -15.24
C ALA A 137 -26.71 -4.81 -14.96
N ALA A 138 -25.43 -4.47 -15.23
CA ALA A 138 -24.92 -3.20 -15.83
C ALA A 138 -23.42 -2.94 -15.54
N ALA A 139 -22.58 -3.33 -16.51
CA ALA A 139 -21.23 -2.86 -16.90
C ALA A 139 -20.08 -2.77 -15.86
N VAL A 140 -19.37 -3.90 -15.69
CA VAL A 140 -18.03 -4.01 -15.09
C VAL A 140 -16.97 -4.05 -16.21
N VAL A 141 -15.95 -3.18 -16.15
CA VAL A 141 -14.82 -3.21 -17.08
C VAL A 141 -13.78 -4.25 -16.64
N SER A 142 -13.31 -5.02 -17.61
CA SER A 142 -12.48 -6.24 -17.55
C SER A 142 -11.07 -5.97 -17.02
N SER A 143 -10.79 -6.36 -15.77
CA SER A 143 -9.44 -6.36 -15.18
C SER A 143 -8.32 -7.01 -16.03
N PRO A 144 -8.53 -8.12 -16.78
CA PRO A 144 -7.45 -8.71 -17.59
C PRO A 144 -7.13 -7.93 -18.87
N GLU A 145 -8.08 -7.15 -19.39
CA GLU A 145 -7.89 -6.34 -20.59
C GLU A 145 -7.02 -5.11 -20.27
N LEU A 146 -7.12 -4.62 -19.04
CA LEU A 146 -6.32 -3.51 -18.57
C LEU A 146 -4.84 -3.89 -18.35
N ASP A 147 -4.59 -5.08 -17.81
CA ASP A 147 -3.24 -5.62 -17.66
C ASP A 147 -2.56 -5.82 -19.03
N LEU A 148 -3.28 -6.37 -20.01
CA LEU A 148 -2.79 -6.50 -21.38
C LEU A 148 -2.52 -5.13 -22.05
N LEU A 149 -3.36 -4.14 -21.77
CA LEU A 149 -3.21 -2.78 -22.30
C LEU A 149 -1.98 -2.08 -21.70
N THR A 150 -1.74 -2.22 -20.40
CA THR A 150 -0.52 -1.68 -19.75
C THR A 150 0.74 -2.33 -20.28
N GLU A 151 0.76 -3.65 -20.45
CA GLU A 151 1.89 -4.39 -21.04
C GLU A 151 2.18 -3.90 -22.47
N ARG A 152 1.13 -3.65 -23.27
CA ARG A 152 1.27 -3.14 -24.63
C ARG A 152 1.82 -1.71 -24.67
N ILE A 153 1.43 -0.86 -23.72
CA ILE A 153 1.99 0.50 -23.59
C ILE A 153 3.47 0.48 -23.22
N VAL A 154 3.88 -0.42 -22.30
CA VAL A 154 5.29 -0.60 -21.93
C VAL A 154 6.12 -1.04 -23.13
N LYS A 155 5.69 -2.13 -23.81
CA LYS A 155 6.39 -2.67 -24.99
C LYS A 155 6.51 -1.65 -26.11
N GLN A 156 5.46 -0.89 -26.39
CA GLN A 156 5.49 0.14 -27.43
C GLN A 156 6.40 1.32 -27.01
N GLY A 157 6.43 1.67 -25.72
CA GLY A 157 7.34 2.69 -25.17
C GLY A 157 8.81 2.33 -25.31
N GLU A 158 9.16 1.07 -25.04
CA GLU A 158 10.51 0.54 -25.26
C GLU A 158 10.87 0.55 -26.74
N LYS A 159 9.98 0.09 -27.62
CA LYS A 159 10.16 0.13 -29.08
C LYS A 159 10.41 1.56 -29.59
N VAL A 160 9.63 2.55 -29.14
CA VAL A 160 9.84 3.97 -29.49
C VAL A 160 11.20 4.48 -28.98
N ARG A 161 11.62 4.07 -27.78
CA ARG A 161 12.92 4.45 -27.21
C ARG A 161 14.07 3.84 -27.99
N GLU A 162 13.99 2.56 -28.33
CA GLU A 162 14.96 1.85 -29.17
C GLU A 162 15.06 2.47 -30.57
N LEU A 163 13.92 2.68 -31.23
CA LEU A 163 13.86 3.26 -32.58
C LEU A 163 14.42 4.69 -32.61
N LYS A 164 14.27 5.47 -31.54
CA LYS A 164 14.85 6.81 -31.42
C LYS A 164 16.34 6.82 -31.08
N THR A 165 16.84 5.79 -30.39
CA THR A 165 18.28 5.67 -30.05
C THR A 165 19.11 5.06 -31.18
N ASN A 166 18.51 4.22 -32.02
CA ASN A 166 19.19 3.61 -33.16
C ASN A 166 19.18 4.56 -34.36
N LYS A 167 20.31 5.21 -34.64
CA LYS A 167 20.47 6.22 -35.72
C LYS A 167 20.22 5.71 -37.16
N SER A 168 19.90 4.42 -37.35
CA SER A 168 19.62 3.80 -38.66
C SER A 168 18.14 3.52 -38.95
N THR A 169 17.20 4.01 -38.14
CA THR A 169 15.77 3.77 -38.36
C THR A 169 15.15 4.80 -39.31
N PRO A 170 14.27 4.38 -40.23
CA PRO A 170 13.48 5.31 -41.03
C PRO A 170 12.61 6.18 -40.10
N LYS A 171 12.68 7.50 -40.26
CA LYS A 171 11.79 8.47 -39.58
C LYS A 171 10.29 8.09 -39.62
N PRO A 172 9.71 7.59 -40.74
CA PRO A 172 8.29 7.21 -40.75
C PRO A 172 7.94 6.11 -39.73
N ASP A 173 8.83 5.14 -39.51
CA ASP A 173 8.57 4.01 -38.61
C ASP A 173 8.59 4.44 -37.13
N ALA A 174 9.44 5.42 -36.79
CA ALA A 174 9.48 6.01 -35.46
C ALA A 174 8.22 6.86 -35.19
N ASP A 175 7.74 7.60 -36.18
CA ASP A 175 6.53 8.42 -36.07
C ASP A 175 5.25 7.57 -35.99
N GLU A 176 5.19 6.47 -36.74
CA GLU A 176 4.11 5.48 -36.65
C GLU A 176 4.06 4.82 -35.26
N ALA A 177 5.22 4.40 -34.74
CA ALA A 177 5.30 3.81 -33.41
C ALA A 177 4.89 4.78 -32.28
N VAL A 178 5.20 6.09 -32.42
CA VAL A 178 4.76 7.14 -31.50
C VAL A 178 3.25 7.36 -31.57
N LYS A 179 2.66 7.33 -32.77
CA LYS A 179 1.22 7.46 -32.97
C LYS A 179 0.44 6.31 -32.31
N GLU A 180 0.92 5.08 -32.45
CA GLU A 180 0.34 3.92 -31.77
C GLU A 180 0.44 4.04 -30.24
N LEU A 181 1.57 4.53 -29.72
CA LEU A 181 1.77 4.74 -28.29
C LEU A 181 0.78 5.76 -27.71
N LEU A 182 0.49 6.84 -28.45
CA LEU A 182 -0.51 7.83 -28.05
C LEU A 182 -1.92 7.24 -28.02
N ALA A 183 -2.30 6.47 -29.05
CA ALA A 183 -3.60 5.80 -29.13
C ALA A 183 -3.81 4.80 -27.97
N LEU A 184 -2.78 4.01 -27.62
CA LEU A 184 -2.85 3.07 -26.50
C LEU A 184 -2.99 3.80 -25.15
N LYS A 185 -2.32 4.94 -24.97
CA LYS A 185 -2.48 5.76 -23.76
C LYS A 185 -3.87 6.38 -23.65
N GLU A 186 -4.49 6.78 -24.77
CA GLU A 186 -5.87 7.24 -24.77
C GLU A 186 -6.85 6.13 -24.42
N GLN A 187 -6.65 4.90 -24.91
CA GLN A 187 -7.46 3.75 -24.52
C GLN A 187 -7.33 3.45 -23.03
N TYR A 188 -6.11 3.55 -22.49
CA TYR A 188 -5.87 3.36 -21.06
C TYR A 188 -6.55 4.46 -20.24
N LYS A 189 -6.49 5.72 -20.67
CA LYS A 189 -7.21 6.83 -20.03
C LYS A 189 -8.73 6.66 -20.08
N LYS A 190 -9.28 6.20 -21.21
CA LYS A 190 -10.72 5.94 -21.36
C LYS A 190 -11.21 4.82 -20.46
N LEU A 191 -10.41 3.77 -20.27
CA LEU A 191 -10.79 2.60 -19.46
C LEU A 191 -10.56 2.80 -17.96
N THR A 192 -9.52 3.54 -17.56
CA THR A 192 -9.16 3.72 -16.14
C THR A 192 -9.56 5.07 -15.56
N GLY A 193 -9.85 6.05 -16.42
CA GLY A 193 -9.97 7.45 -16.02
C GLY A 193 -8.64 8.11 -15.65
N ILE A 194 -7.49 7.42 -15.82
CA ILE A 194 -6.17 7.86 -15.33
C ILE A 194 -5.16 7.92 -16.49
N ASP A 195 -4.33 8.95 -16.54
CA ASP A 195 -3.24 9.07 -17.52
C ASP A 195 -2.09 8.09 -17.19
N TYR A 196 -1.64 7.34 -18.20
CA TYR A 196 -0.53 6.39 -18.05
C TYR A 196 0.79 7.12 -17.74
N LYS A 197 1.33 6.91 -16.53
CA LYS A 197 2.66 7.38 -16.11
C LYS A 197 3.67 6.22 -16.12
N PRO A 198 4.74 6.27 -16.94
CA PRO A 198 5.76 5.23 -16.92
C PRO A 198 6.57 5.32 -15.62
N THR A 199 6.33 4.41 -14.68
CA THR A 199 7.25 4.17 -13.56
C THR A 199 8.44 3.38 -14.10
N ASN A 200 9.63 3.99 -14.14
CA ASN A 200 10.88 3.27 -14.38
C ASN A 200 11.07 2.22 -13.27
N ALA A 201 10.69 0.97 -13.54
CA ALA A 201 11.03 -0.17 -12.72
C ALA A 201 11.27 -1.38 -13.63
N SER A 202 12.51 -1.49 -14.10
CA SER A 202 13.09 -2.75 -14.53
C SER A 202 14.28 -3.04 -13.59
N ALA A 203 14.41 -4.31 -13.17
CA ALA A 203 15.27 -4.90 -12.13
C ALA A 203 14.74 -4.73 -10.68
N THR A 204 14.46 -5.77 -9.88
CA THR A 204 15.07 -7.11 -9.79
C THR A 204 14.07 -8.10 -9.15
N ILE A 205 13.71 -9.15 -9.87
CA ILE A 205 13.21 -10.41 -9.28
C ILE A 205 14.34 -11.42 -9.40
N GLN A 206 14.87 -11.88 -8.27
CA GLN A 206 15.46 -13.20 -8.15
C GLN A 206 14.91 -13.86 -6.87
N LYS A 207 14.11 -14.91 -7.08
CA LYS A 207 14.11 -16.12 -6.24
C LYS A 207 15.57 -16.64 -6.21
N GLU A 208 16.08 -17.27 -5.16
CA GLU A 208 15.60 -18.58 -4.72
C GLU A 208 16.18 -19.00 -3.35
N ASN A 209 15.37 -19.78 -2.65
CA ASN A 209 15.56 -20.42 -1.35
C ASN A 209 16.73 -21.43 -1.31
N LYS A 210 17.36 -21.59 -0.13
CA LYS A 210 17.51 -22.90 0.55
C LYS A 210 18.07 -22.79 1.97
N THR A 211 17.24 -23.22 2.94
CA THR A 211 17.60 -23.70 4.29
C THR A 211 18.18 -25.13 4.17
N PRO A 212 19.07 -25.59 5.08
CA PRO A 212 18.66 -26.34 6.29
C PRO A 212 19.46 -25.91 7.55
N ALA A 213 18.82 -25.58 8.68
CA ALA A 213 18.36 -26.45 9.78
C ALA A 213 19.41 -26.78 10.88
N ALA A 214 18.99 -26.50 12.12
CA ALA A 214 19.35 -27.11 13.42
C ALA A 214 20.58 -26.66 14.26
N ALA A 215 20.23 -26.02 15.40
CA ALA A 215 20.70 -26.20 16.78
C ALA A 215 22.13 -25.81 17.23
N SER A 216 22.20 -24.85 18.17
CA SER A 216 22.91 -24.87 19.49
C SER A 216 23.51 -23.49 19.82
N ALA A 217 23.11 -22.88 20.95
CA ALA A 217 23.82 -21.77 21.59
C ALA A 217 25.05 -22.29 22.40
N PRO A 218 25.95 -21.47 22.98
CA PRO A 218 26.00 -19.99 23.05
C PRO A 218 27.39 -19.34 22.77
N THR A 219 27.40 -17.99 22.82
CA THR A 219 28.53 -17.11 23.25
C THR A 219 29.32 -16.34 22.17
N ALA A 220 28.91 -15.07 22.02
CA ALA A 220 29.67 -13.82 21.92
C ALA A 220 30.97 -13.68 21.10
N SER A 221 30.94 -12.62 20.27
CA SER A 221 32.01 -11.65 19.98
C SER A 221 33.20 -12.11 19.14
N ASN A 222 33.31 -11.55 17.92
CA ASN A 222 34.54 -11.19 17.17
C ASN A 222 34.37 -11.11 15.63
N ALA A 223 33.16 -11.24 15.09
CA ALA A 223 32.93 -11.10 13.63
C ALA A 223 32.60 -9.67 13.18
N ALA A 224 32.04 -8.84 14.07
CA ALA A 224 31.61 -7.47 13.74
C ALA A 224 32.79 -6.50 13.59
N GLU A 225 33.85 -6.64 14.40
CA GLU A 225 35.05 -5.78 14.31
C GLU A 225 35.84 -6.02 13.03
N LYS A 226 35.99 -7.29 12.61
CA LYS A 226 36.72 -7.64 11.39
C LYS A 226 36.02 -7.13 10.12
N LEU A 227 34.68 -7.03 10.14
CA LEU A 227 33.89 -6.49 9.05
C LEU A 227 33.97 -4.94 9.01
N ALA A 228 34.00 -4.29 10.17
CA ALA A 228 34.19 -2.84 10.27
C ALA A 228 35.59 -2.41 9.78
N GLU A 229 36.63 -3.19 10.06
CA GLU A 229 37.98 -2.95 9.53
C GLU A 229 38.05 -3.11 8.00
N GLN A 230 37.39 -4.11 7.42
CA GLN A 230 37.32 -4.29 5.96
C GLN A 230 36.56 -3.15 5.27
N ILE A 231 35.47 -2.67 5.87
CA ILE A 231 34.70 -1.52 5.35
C ILE A 231 35.57 -0.26 5.37
N THR A 232 36.37 -0.07 6.41
CA THR A 232 37.29 1.07 6.54
C THR A 232 38.41 1.01 5.50
N GLN A 233 39.05 -0.16 5.31
CA GLN A 233 40.09 -0.35 4.29
C GLN A 233 39.58 -0.16 2.86
N GLN A 234 38.35 -0.59 2.55
CA GLN A 234 37.75 -0.34 1.24
C GLN A 234 37.45 1.15 1.01
N GLY A 235 37.04 1.88 2.05
CA GLY A 235 36.84 3.33 1.99
C GLY A 235 38.12 4.10 1.66
N GLU A 236 39.25 3.69 2.22
CA GLU A 236 40.55 4.31 1.97
C GLU A 236 41.07 4.03 0.55
N LYS A 237 40.92 2.78 0.08
CA LYS A 237 41.26 2.40 -1.31
C LYS A 237 40.44 3.17 -2.36
N VAL A 238 39.17 3.46 -2.07
CA VAL A 238 38.32 4.29 -2.94
C VAL A 238 38.73 5.77 -2.88
N ARG A 239 39.23 6.28 -1.75
CA ARG A 239 39.77 7.65 -1.65
C ARG A 239 41.06 7.81 -2.46
N GLU A 240 41.98 6.85 -2.39
CA GLU A 240 43.22 6.87 -3.19
C GLU A 240 42.95 6.77 -4.70
N LEU A 241 42.00 5.91 -5.11
CA LEU A 241 41.61 5.79 -6.52
C LEU A 241 40.90 7.05 -7.04
N LYS A 242 40.27 7.84 -6.17
CA LYS A 242 39.67 9.13 -6.55
C LYS A 242 40.71 10.25 -6.62
N THR A 243 41.75 10.24 -5.80
CA THR A 243 42.82 11.25 -5.87
C THR A 243 43.78 11.00 -7.03
N ASN A 244 43.99 9.74 -7.45
CA ASN A 244 44.86 9.40 -8.58
C ASN A 244 44.21 9.49 -9.97
N LYS A 245 42.92 9.86 -10.08
CA LYS A 245 42.23 10.06 -11.37
C LYS A 245 42.19 11.52 -11.85
N SER A 246 42.85 12.43 -11.14
CA SER A 246 43.00 13.84 -11.53
C SER A 246 44.46 14.21 -11.80
N THR A 247 44.98 13.73 -12.92
CA THR A 247 46.08 14.41 -13.63
C THR A 247 45.89 14.21 -15.14
N PRO A 248 45.40 15.21 -15.89
CA PRO A 248 45.40 15.16 -17.34
C PRO A 248 46.83 15.42 -17.85
N LYS A 249 47.32 14.57 -18.75
CA LYS A 249 48.39 14.90 -19.70
C LYS A 249 47.94 14.47 -21.08
#